data_AF-A0A246RNL2-F1
#
_entry.id   AF-A0A246RNL2-F1
#
_cell.length_a   1.000
_cell.length_b   1.000
_cell.length_c   1.000
_cell.angle_alpha   90.00
_cell.angle_beta   90.00
_cell.angle_gamma   90.00
#
_symmetry.space_group_name_H-M   'P 1'
#
loop_
_entity.id
_entity.type
_entity.pdbx_description
1 polymer ?
#
loop_
_entity_poly.entity_id
_entity_poly.type
_entity_poly.pdbx_seq_one_letter_code
_entity_poly.pdbx_strand_id
1 'polypeptide(L)'
;MTASTKTPKVTVVVPAYNSGPHIEKLVTSLLGQSLPAGEFEVMFVDDGSTDSTGPRLDELAAAHPHFRVLHIDNSGWPSRPRNLGVEHARGEYVFFADDDDWFGEEALERLHACATEHDADLVVGKMAGHRRSVPRELFRRNRFDATLENSPLIDSLTAHKLFRRSFLVEHGLRFPEGKRRLEDHVFVTRAFFLSKRTCVLADYVCYHHQRRVDAGNVTATALEPAGYFVNLREALDIVDEHTEPGPLRDRLHRRWLRNEMVSRLRGRRLLNAPADWVDQLVGEAQRTIRDRFAPGVAAGLPPLQRIITRLVEQGRTPDLRRLAEWEAAVRAVPTVRRVERDATTLTVTLTAELFFGDRPLTLTADGEQRLLVVPVDDVPADLRDATARIKQSKLDVIARRRDTREEFFVPVTGTVELVPAADGELRLVQRGTARLDVGALNGGRSRGTWDLKARVTCCGWTEDAVLPVAFRCATDGARPVSVPYLGSLRFRLRRAVARRVPESIRRVIRR
;
A
#
# COMPACT_ATOMS: atom_id res chain seq x y z
N MET A 1 16.76 -25.75 -36.16
CA MET A 1 16.84 -24.37 -35.65
C MET A 1 17.47 -24.40 -34.28
N THR A 2 18.74 -24.04 -34.17
CA THR A 2 19.47 -23.96 -32.90
C THR A 2 18.98 -22.71 -32.15
N ALA A 3 18.14 -22.90 -31.14
CA ALA A 3 17.77 -21.83 -30.23
C ALA A 3 19.06 -21.28 -29.59
N SER A 4 19.38 -20.02 -29.87
CA SER A 4 20.47 -19.31 -29.20
C SER A 4 20.21 -19.37 -27.69
N THR A 5 21.09 -20.05 -26.95
CA THR A 5 21.02 -20.28 -25.51
C THR A 5 21.40 -19.02 -24.72
N LYS A 6 20.78 -17.88 -25.04
CA LYS A 6 20.96 -16.66 -24.27
C LYS A 6 20.18 -16.82 -22.97
N THR A 7 20.87 -16.70 -21.83
CA THR A 7 20.23 -16.67 -20.51
C THR A 7 19.13 -15.60 -20.50
N PRO A 8 17.90 -15.92 -20.09
CA PRO A 8 16.85 -14.91 -19.96
C PRO A 8 17.29 -13.80 -19.00
N LYS A 9 16.85 -12.58 -19.24
CA LYS A 9 17.05 -11.44 -18.35
C LYS A 9 16.23 -11.60 -17.07
N VAL A 10 14.99 -12.06 -17.21
CA VAL A 10 14.03 -12.20 -16.10
C VAL A 10 13.31 -13.54 -16.17
N THR A 11 13.16 -14.22 -15.04
CA THR A 11 12.15 -15.26 -14.83
C THR A 11 11.03 -14.68 -13.98
N VAL A 12 9.79 -14.70 -14.48
CA VAL A 12 8.60 -14.42 -13.67
C VAL A 12 8.11 -15.72 -13.05
N VAL A 13 8.14 -15.84 -11.72
CA VAL A 13 7.64 -16.99 -10.97
C VAL A 13 6.20 -16.74 -10.55
N VAL A 14 5.30 -17.64 -10.94
CA VAL A 14 3.85 -17.53 -10.69
C VAL A 14 3.35 -18.77 -9.94
N PRO A 15 3.22 -18.74 -8.60
CA PRO A 15 2.41 -19.72 -7.88
C PRO A 15 0.95 -19.68 -8.36
N ALA A 16 0.40 -20.82 -8.76
CA ALA A 16 -1.00 -20.94 -9.18
C ALA A 16 -1.70 -22.05 -8.39
N TYR A 17 -2.92 -21.79 -7.93
CA TYR A 17 -3.78 -22.80 -7.32
C TYR A 17 -5.24 -22.43 -7.50
N ASN A 18 -5.97 -23.23 -8.27
CA ASN A 18 -7.39 -23.00 -8.58
C ASN A 18 -7.66 -21.54 -9.02
N SER A 19 -6.79 -21.03 -9.90
CA SER A 19 -6.86 -19.66 -10.42
C SER A 19 -8.06 -19.46 -11.33
N GLY A 20 -8.49 -20.51 -12.03
CA GLY A 20 -9.58 -20.48 -12.99
C GLY A 20 -9.42 -19.33 -14.00
N PRO A 21 -10.46 -18.53 -14.27
CA PRO A 21 -10.41 -17.45 -15.25
C PRO A 21 -9.58 -16.23 -14.81
N HIS A 22 -9.15 -16.16 -13.54
CA HIS A 22 -8.46 -14.97 -13.02
C HIS A 22 -7.05 -14.83 -13.60
N ILE A 23 -6.41 -15.93 -13.99
CA ILE A 23 -5.05 -15.97 -14.52
C ILE A 23 -4.91 -15.31 -15.90
N GLU A 24 -6.01 -15.23 -16.68
CA GLU A 24 -5.98 -14.71 -18.04
C GLU A 24 -5.49 -13.26 -18.12
N LYS A 25 -5.76 -12.47 -17.07
CA LYS A 25 -5.31 -11.08 -17.02
C LYS A 25 -3.80 -10.98 -16.83
N LEU A 26 -3.23 -11.82 -15.97
CA LEU A 26 -1.79 -11.95 -15.78
C LEU A 26 -1.14 -12.37 -17.10
N VAL A 27 -1.64 -13.44 -17.70
CA VAL A 27 -1.15 -14.00 -18.97
C VAL A 27 -1.17 -12.95 -20.08
N THR A 28 -2.30 -12.25 -20.26
CA THR A 28 -2.41 -11.16 -21.25
C THR A 28 -1.37 -10.07 -21.00
N SER A 29 -1.13 -9.69 -19.75
CA SER A 29 -0.11 -8.67 -19.43
C SER A 29 1.33 -9.13 -19.67
N LEU A 30 1.62 -10.42 -19.48
CA LEU A 30 2.93 -11.02 -19.73
C LEU A 30 3.20 -11.14 -21.23
N LEU A 31 2.21 -11.56 -22.02
CA LEU A 31 2.31 -11.59 -23.49
C LEU A 31 2.42 -10.19 -24.10
N GLY A 32 1.87 -9.17 -23.43
CA GLY A 32 1.93 -7.77 -23.84
C GLY A 32 3.16 -6.99 -23.35
N GLN A 33 4.18 -7.65 -22.78
CA GLN A 33 5.38 -6.96 -22.34
C GLN A 33 6.21 -6.38 -23.50
N SER A 34 6.81 -5.21 -23.29
CA SER A 34 7.77 -4.61 -24.22
C SER A 34 9.11 -5.35 -24.26
N LEU A 35 9.47 -6.03 -23.16
CA LEU A 35 10.64 -6.91 -23.13
C LEU A 35 10.41 -8.09 -24.10
N PRO A 36 11.29 -8.34 -25.08
CA PRO A 36 11.03 -9.37 -26.08
C PRO A 36 10.86 -10.76 -25.45
N ALA A 37 9.93 -11.56 -25.98
CA ALA A 37 9.61 -12.90 -25.47
C ALA A 37 10.83 -13.85 -25.40
N GLY A 38 11.86 -13.65 -26.23
CA GLY A 38 13.11 -14.43 -26.16
C GLY A 38 14.07 -13.99 -25.06
N GLU A 39 13.77 -12.93 -24.31
CA GLU A 39 14.62 -12.36 -23.26
C GLU A 39 14.04 -12.51 -21.85
N PHE A 40 12.84 -13.08 -21.68
CA PHE A 40 12.33 -13.46 -20.37
C PHE A 40 11.67 -14.83 -20.44
N GLU A 41 11.49 -15.48 -19.29
CA GLU A 41 10.65 -16.66 -19.17
C GLU A 41 9.61 -16.48 -18.06
N VAL A 42 8.54 -17.27 -18.13
CA VAL A 42 7.53 -17.38 -17.08
C VAL A 42 7.54 -18.82 -16.58
N MET A 43 7.71 -18.99 -15.28
CA MET A 43 7.64 -20.26 -14.58
C MET A 43 6.36 -20.29 -13.76
N PHE A 44 5.32 -20.92 -14.30
CA PHE A 44 4.13 -21.27 -13.55
C PHE A 44 4.43 -22.48 -12.67
N VAL A 45 4.08 -22.39 -11.39
CA VAL A 45 4.15 -23.53 -10.48
C VAL A 45 2.74 -23.81 -9.98
N ASP A 46 2.11 -24.81 -10.58
CA ASP A 46 0.76 -25.26 -10.25
C ASP A 46 0.78 -26.12 -8.97
N ASP A 47 0.24 -25.56 -7.89
CA ASP A 47 0.22 -26.13 -6.54
C ASP A 47 -0.92 -27.15 -6.37
N GLY A 48 -1.02 -28.09 -7.31
CA GLY A 48 -2.00 -29.17 -7.29
C GLY A 48 -3.43 -28.69 -7.51
N SER A 49 -3.66 -27.83 -8.52
CA SER A 49 -5.01 -27.38 -8.88
C SER A 49 -5.93 -28.56 -9.24
N THR A 50 -7.19 -28.42 -8.87
CA THR A 50 -8.26 -29.39 -9.13
C THR A 50 -9.31 -28.88 -10.12
N ASP A 51 -9.16 -27.64 -10.58
CA ASP A 51 -10.00 -27.02 -11.60
C ASP A 51 -9.30 -27.00 -12.97
N SER A 52 -9.76 -26.13 -13.89
CA SER A 52 -9.17 -26.00 -15.23
C SER A 52 -7.81 -25.30 -15.27
N THR A 53 -7.23 -24.90 -14.14
CA THR A 53 -5.98 -24.12 -14.10
C THR A 53 -4.81 -24.93 -14.67
N GLY A 54 -4.59 -26.16 -14.21
CA GLY A 54 -3.51 -27.02 -14.68
C GLY A 54 -3.52 -27.22 -16.20
N PRO A 55 -4.61 -27.75 -16.80
CA PRO A 55 -4.73 -27.90 -18.24
C PRO A 55 -4.54 -26.60 -19.03
N ARG A 56 -5.03 -25.48 -18.49
CA ARG A 56 -4.85 -24.16 -19.13
C ARG A 56 -3.38 -23.73 -19.15
N LEU A 57 -2.64 -23.99 -18.08
CA LEU A 57 -1.21 -23.70 -18.02
C LEU A 57 -0.43 -24.55 -19.04
N ASP A 58 -0.78 -25.83 -19.21
CA ASP A 58 -0.17 -26.70 -20.21
C ASP A 58 -0.37 -26.18 -21.64
N GLU A 59 -1.60 -25.77 -21.97
CA GLU A 59 -1.91 -25.14 -23.26
C GLU A 59 -1.05 -23.89 -23.52
N LEU A 60 -0.90 -23.05 -22.49
CA LEU A 60 -0.11 -21.82 -22.58
C LEU A 60 1.38 -22.11 -22.81
N ALA A 61 1.96 -23.08 -22.11
CA ALA A 61 3.35 -23.48 -22.32
C ALA A 61 3.58 -24.15 -23.68
N ALA A 62 2.59 -24.89 -24.20
CA ALA A 62 2.65 -25.44 -25.56
C ALA A 62 2.60 -24.35 -26.63
N ALA A 63 1.82 -23.29 -26.41
CA ALA A 63 1.66 -22.17 -27.36
C ALA A 63 2.80 -21.15 -27.30
N HIS A 64 3.46 -21.01 -26.15
CA HIS A 64 4.45 -19.95 -25.91
C HIS A 64 5.77 -20.54 -25.38
N PRO A 65 6.85 -20.59 -26.18
CA PRO A 65 8.12 -21.25 -25.80
C PRO A 65 8.83 -20.67 -24.57
N HIS A 66 8.47 -19.45 -24.17
CA HIS A 66 9.01 -18.76 -23.00
C HIS A 66 8.16 -18.99 -21.74
N PHE A 67 7.04 -19.71 -21.84
CA PHE A 67 6.22 -20.13 -20.71
C PHE A 67 6.52 -21.59 -20.38
N ARG A 68 6.64 -21.88 -19.09
CA ARG A 68 6.95 -23.20 -18.55
C ARG A 68 6.03 -23.47 -17.36
N VAL A 69 5.71 -24.74 -17.15
CA VAL A 69 4.86 -25.19 -16.05
C VAL A 69 5.58 -26.27 -15.25
N LEU A 70 5.45 -26.19 -13.94
CA LEU A 70 5.81 -27.24 -13.00
C LEU A 70 4.56 -27.58 -12.16
N HIS A 71 4.07 -28.81 -12.27
CA HIS A 71 2.98 -29.30 -11.41
C HIS A 71 3.56 -29.97 -10.16
N ILE A 72 2.98 -29.67 -9.01
CA ILE A 72 3.34 -30.29 -7.73
C ILE A 72 2.09 -30.73 -6.97
N ASP A 73 2.28 -31.61 -5.98
CA ASP A 73 1.24 -31.88 -4.99
C ASP A 73 0.96 -30.63 -4.15
N ASN A 74 -0.32 -30.36 -3.90
CA ASN A 74 -0.78 -29.17 -3.19
C ASN A 74 -0.10 -29.00 -1.82
N SER A 75 0.71 -27.96 -1.72
CA SER A 75 1.48 -27.57 -0.55
C SER A 75 0.65 -26.79 0.49
N GLY A 76 -0.50 -26.25 0.06
CA GLY A 76 -1.45 -25.49 0.86
C GLY A 76 -1.05 -24.04 1.10
N TRP A 77 0.05 -23.53 0.52
CA TRP A 77 0.51 -22.14 0.66
C TRP A 77 1.49 -21.71 -0.46
N PRO A 78 1.53 -20.43 -0.88
CA PRO A 78 2.40 -19.98 -1.99
C PRO A 78 3.92 -20.12 -1.76
N SER A 79 4.39 -20.36 -0.53
CA SER A 79 5.83 -20.42 -0.21
C SER A 79 6.57 -21.50 -1.02
N ARG A 80 6.06 -22.74 -1.01
CA ARG A 80 6.73 -23.87 -1.67
C ARG A 80 6.75 -23.72 -3.20
N PRO A 81 5.63 -23.35 -3.86
CA PRO A 81 5.64 -23.01 -5.29
C PRO A 81 6.65 -21.91 -5.64
N ARG A 82 6.72 -20.82 -4.85
CA ARG A 82 7.69 -19.74 -5.09
C ARG A 82 9.13 -20.21 -4.96
N ASN A 83 9.45 -21.02 -3.94
CA ASN A 83 10.79 -21.58 -3.75
C ASN A 83 11.20 -22.49 -4.92
N LEU A 84 10.32 -23.41 -5.35
CA LEU A 84 10.57 -24.26 -6.50
C LEU A 84 10.72 -23.45 -7.80
N GLY A 85 9.95 -22.36 -7.93
CA GLY A 85 10.09 -21.43 -9.04
C GLY A 85 11.48 -20.81 -9.11
N VAL A 86 12.10 -20.43 -7.98
CA VAL A 86 13.49 -19.93 -7.92
C VAL A 86 14.48 -21.02 -8.33
N GLU A 87 14.28 -22.25 -7.88
CA GLU A 87 15.16 -23.39 -8.24
C GLU A 87 15.15 -23.68 -9.75
N HIS A 88 14.00 -23.52 -10.40
CA HIS A 88 13.82 -23.79 -11.82
C HIS A 88 14.02 -22.54 -12.71
N ALA A 89 14.26 -21.38 -12.10
CA ALA A 89 14.47 -20.12 -12.79
C ALA A 89 15.81 -20.14 -13.55
N ARG A 90 15.76 -19.71 -14.81
CA ARG A 90 16.92 -19.56 -15.69
C ARG A 90 17.38 -18.11 -15.81
N GLY A 91 16.52 -17.16 -15.50
CA GLY A 91 16.78 -15.74 -15.64
C GLY A 91 17.89 -15.22 -14.73
N GLU A 92 18.57 -14.15 -15.15
CA GLU A 92 19.51 -13.40 -14.31
C GLU A 92 18.81 -12.83 -13.07
N TYR A 93 17.57 -12.36 -13.26
CA TYR A 93 16.69 -11.89 -12.21
C TYR A 93 15.41 -12.74 -12.10
N VAL A 94 14.79 -12.73 -10.93
CA VAL A 94 13.52 -13.37 -10.62
C VAL A 94 12.51 -12.32 -10.17
N PHE A 95 11.31 -12.33 -10.73
CA PHE A 95 10.18 -11.55 -10.24
C PHE A 95 9.08 -12.49 -9.73
N PHE A 96 8.57 -12.27 -8.52
CA PHE A 96 7.43 -13.04 -8.00
C PHE A 96 6.11 -12.34 -8.34
N ALA A 97 5.18 -13.06 -8.98
CA ALA A 97 3.85 -12.56 -9.28
C ALA A 97 2.76 -13.48 -8.71
N ASP A 98 1.69 -12.90 -8.17
CA ASP A 98 0.47 -13.65 -7.84
C ASP A 98 -0.38 -13.85 -9.12
N ASP A 99 -1.16 -14.93 -9.15
CA ASP A 99 -1.96 -15.40 -10.28
C ASP A 99 -3.24 -14.57 -10.58
N ASP A 100 -3.55 -13.56 -9.75
CA ASP A 100 -4.66 -12.61 -9.93
C ASP A 100 -4.27 -11.17 -10.20
N ASP A 101 -2.97 -10.93 -10.24
CA ASP A 101 -2.37 -9.64 -10.46
C ASP A 101 -1.96 -9.48 -11.93
N TRP A 102 -1.38 -8.33 -12.31
CA TRP A 102 -0.88 -8.13 -13.67
C TRP A 102 0.21 -7.05 -13.74
N PHE A 103 0.95 -7.04 -14.85
CA PHE A 103 2.05 -6.11 -15.09
C PHE A 103 1.63 -4.88 -15.89
N GLY A 104 2.37 -3.78 -15.73
CA GLY A 104 2.40 -2.69 -16.71
C GLY A 104 3.13 -3.13 -17.98
N GLU A 105 2.80 -2.56 -19.14
CA GLU A 105 3.33 -2.95 -20.46
C GLU A 105 4.87 -2.95 -20.55
N GLU A 106 5.53 -2.02 -19.86
CA GLU A 106 7.00 -1.84 -19.90
C GLU A 106 7.67 -2.31 -18.61
N ALA A 107 6.95 -3.04 -17.75
CA ALA A 107 7.38 -3.35 -16.40
C ALA A 107 8.67 -4.17 -16.36
N LEU A 108 8.74 -5.29 -17.07
CA LEU A 108 9.92 -6.17 -17.04
C LEU A 108 11.15 -5.47 -17.64
N GLU A 109 10.98 -4.75 -18.74
CA GLU A 109 12.06 -3.99 -19.38
C GLU A 109 12.62 -2.91 -18.45
N ARG A 110 11.75 -2.06 -17.88
CA ARG A 110 12.16 -0.97 -16.98
C ARG A 110 12.78 -1.47 -15.67
N LEU A 111 12.21 -2.52 -15.09
CA LEU A 111 12.76 -3.13 -13.87
C LEU A 111 14.16 -3.71 -14.12
N HIS A 112 14.32 -4.47 -15.21
CA HIS A 112 15.61 -5.03 -15.57
C HIS A 112 16.64 -3.93 -15.90
N ALA A 113 16.26 -2.93 -16.70
CA ALA A 113 17.14 -1.81 -17.03
C ALA A 113 17.67 -1.10 -15.76
N CYS A 114 16.78 -0.80 -14.81
CA CYS A 114 17.15 -0.20 -13.52
C CYS A 114 18.08 -1.13 -12.71
N ALA A 115 17.85 -2.43 -12.73
CA ALA A 115 18.68 -3.39 -12.02
C ALA A 115 20.11 -3.45 -12.59
N THR A 116 20.24 -3.54 -13.92
CA THR A 116 21.53 -3.61 -14.60
C THR A 116 22.29 -2.29 -14.50
N GLU A 117 21.62 -1.15 -14.73
CA GLU A 117 22.25 0.18 -14.71
C GLU A 117 22.91 0.49 -13.36
N HIS A 118 22.27 0.06 -12.27
CA HIS A 118 22.73 0.36 -10.92
C HIS A 118 23.43 -0.81 -10.22
N ASP A 119 23.55 -1.97 -10.87
CA ASP A 119 24.04 -3.20 -10.24
C ASP A 119 23.25 -3.55 -8.96
N ALA A 120 21.91 -3.56 -9.08
CA ALA A 120 21.02 -3.81 -7.94
C ALA A 120 20.85 -5.32 -7.67
N ASP A 121 20.78 -5.67 -6.38
CA ASP A 121 20.31 -7.00 -5.94
C ASP A 121 18.78 -7.07 -5.96
N LEU A 122 18.12 -5.93 -5.79
CA LEU A 122 16.68 -5.83 -5.63
C LEU A 122 16.14 -4.54 -6.26
N VAL A 123 15.06 -4.64 -7.03
CA VAL A 123 14.33 -3.48 -7.55
C VAL A 123 12.86 -3.54 -7.13
N VAL A 124 12.42 -2.52 -6.39
CA VAL A 124 11.03 -2.31 -6.01
C VAL A 124 10.35 -1.42 -7.05
N GLY A 125 9.56 -2.03 -7.94
CA GLY A 125 8.70 -1.31 -8.88
C GLY A 125 7.46 -0.72 -8.22
N LYS A 126 6.99 0.43 -8.72
CA LYS A 126 5.76 1.06 -8.26
C LYS A 126 4.57 0.14 -8.49
N MET A 127 3.68 0.13 -7.51
CA MET A 127 2.47 -0.69 -7.53
C MET A 127 1.21 0.16 -7.61
N ALA A 128 0.15 -0.38 -8.21
CA ALA A 128 -1.20 0.16 -8.14
C ALA A 128 -2.17 -0.85 -7.51
N GLY A 129 -3.02 -0.37 -6.61
CA GLY A 129 -3.93 -1.21 -5.83
C GLY A 129 -5.38 -1.18 -6.32
N HIS A 130 -5.95 -2.36 -6.55
CA HIS A 130 -7.34 -2.58 -6.95
C HIS A 130 -8.11 -3.25 -5.82
N ARG A 131 -8.64 -2.41 -4.91
CA ARG A 131 -9.26 -2.84 -3.63
C ARG A 131 -8.26 -3.46 -2.65
N ARG A 132 -6.96 -3.30 -2.93
CA ARG A 132 -5.82 -3.62 -2.07
C ARG A 132 -5.02 -2.34 -1.82
N SER A 133 -4.49 -2.18 -0.62
CA SER A 133 -3.60 -1.06 -0.27
C SER A 133 -2.20 -1.33 -0.82
N VAL A 134 -1.52 -0.28 -1.27
CA VAL A 134 -0.12 -0.34 -1.72
C VAL A 134 0.70 0.78 -1.07
N PRO A 135 2.01 0.60 -0.87
CA PRO A 135 2.86 1.63 -0.26
C PRO A 135 2.87 2.89 -1.11
N ARG A 136 2.55 4.05 -0.54
CA ARG A 136 2.56 5.33 -1.29
C ARG A 136 3.79 6.16 -1.04
N GLU A 137 4.21 6.27 0.22
CA GLU A 137 5.36 7.11 0.59
C GLU A 137 6.68 6.59 0.01
N LEU A 138 6.80 5.28 -0.20
CA LEU A 138 7.94 4.67 -0.89
C LEU A 138 8.07 5.19 -2.33
N PHE A 139 6.96 5.22 -3.07
CA PHE A 139 6.92 5.61 -4.48
C PHE A 139 6.67 7.10 -4.72
N ARG A 140 7.20 7.97 -3.84
CA ARG A 140 7.24 9.42 -4.10
C ARG A 140 8.28 9.82 -5.13
N ARG A 141 9.39 9.10 -5.18
CA ARG A 141 10.52 9.38 -6.08
C ARG A 141 11.35 8.11 -6.27
N ASN A 142 12.08 8.07 -7.39
CA ASN A 142 13.08 7.04 -7.62
C ASN A 142 14.19 7.14 -6.58
N ARG A 143 14.75 6.00 -6.19
CA ARG A 143 15.93 5.90 -5.31
C ARG A 143 16.77 4.73 -5.78
N PHE A 144 18.07 4.91 -5.97
CA PHE A 144 18.95 3.88 -6.55
C PHE A 144 19.95 3.30 -5.53
N ASP A 145 19.76 3.66 -4.27
CA ASP A 145 20.56 3.35 -3.08
C ASP A 145 19.68 3.28 -1.82
N ALA A 146 18.46 2.77 -1.97
CA ALA A 146 17.50 2.71 -0.87
C ALA A 146 17.96 1.71 0.20
N THR A 147 17.92 2.12 1.46
CA THR A 147 18.18 1.28 2.63
C THR A 147 17.02 1.37 3.60
N LEU A 148 16.97 0.45 4.58
CA LEU A 148 15.99 0.50 5.68
C LEU A 148 16.14 1.76 6.56
N GLU A 149 17.30 2.42 6.53
CA GLU A 149 17.57 3.64 7.27
C GLU A 149 17.08 4.90 6.55
N ASN A 150 17.29 4.98 5.23
CA ASN A 150 17.06 6.19 4.44
C ASN A 150 15.71 6.20 3.69
N SER A 151 15.00 5.06 3.65
CA SER A 151 13.81 4.85 2.83
C SER A 151 12.75 4.02 3.56
N PRO A 152 11.45 4.21 3.27
CA PRO A 152 10.38 3.43 3.89
C PRO A 152 10.23 2.04 3.24
N LEU A 153 11.33 1.31 3.04
CA LEU A 153 11.33 -0.03 2.43
C LEU A 153 10.50 -1.01 3.26
N ILE A 154 10.56 -0.91 4.59
CA ILE A 154 9.82 -1.77 5.52
C ILE A 154 8.30 -1.69 5.38
N ASP A 155 7.78 -0.67 4.68
CA ASP A 155 6.35 -0.57 4.37
C ASP A 155 5.94 -1.35 3.11
N SER A 156 6.89 -1.94 2.37
CA SER A 156 6.67 -2.73 1.15
C SER A 156 7.21 -4.16 1.29
N LEU A 157 6.54 -4.97 2.11
CA LEU A 157 6.99 -6.33 2.44
C LEU A 157 6.31 -7.44 1.63
N THR A 158 5.71 -7.14 0.49
CA THR A 158 5.21 -8.16 -0.46
C THR A 158 6.34 -8.70 -1.32
N ALA A 159 6.24 -9.93 -1.83
CA ALA A 159 7.26 -10.52 -2.71
C ALA A 159 7.39 -9.88 -4.11
N HIS A 160 6.48 -9.00 -4.50
CA HIS A 160 6.26 -8.54 -5.88
C HIS A 160 7.29 -7.51 -6.36
N LYS A 161 8.53 -7.97 -6.55
CA LYS A 161 9.72 -7.18 -6.85
C LYS A 161 10.67 -8.02 -7.70
N LEU A 162 11.65 -7.37 -8.32
CA LEU A 162 12.71 -8.03 -9.07
C LEU A 162 13.90 -8.29 -8.16
N PHE A 163 14.35 -9.54 -8.04
CA PHE A 163 15.50 -9.97 -7.24
C PHE A 163 16.58 -10.56 -8.14
N ARG A 164 17.84 -10.23 -7.92
CA ARG A 164 18.95 -10.89 -8.59
C ARG A 164 18.99 -12.35 -8.16
N ARG A 165 18.99 -13.27 -9.13
CA ARG A 165 18.92 -14.70 -8.83
C ARG A 165 20.14 -15.19 -8.04
N SER A 166 21.35 -14.76 -8.42
CA SER A 166 22.57 -15.13 -7.69
C SER A 166 22.54 -14.64 -6.24
N PHE A 167 22.01 -13.43 -5.98
CA PHE A 167 21.81 -12.91 -4.63
C PHE A 167 20.88 -13.82 -3.79
N LEU A 168 19.77 -14.28 -4.37
CA LEU A 168 18.85 -15.21 -3.69
C LEU A 168 19.55 -16.53 -3.32
N VAL A 169 20.33 -17.09 -4.25
CA VAL A 169 21.04 -18.37 -4.05
C VAL A 169 22.18 -18.22 -3.04
N GLU A 170 23.03 -17.21 -3.20
CA GLU A 170 24.19 -16.93 -2.34
C GLU A 170 23.80 -16.82 -0.86
N HIS A 171 22.66 -16.17 -0.58
CA HIS A 171 22.19 -15.93 0.78
C HIS A 171 21.18 -16.96 1.29
N GLY A 172 20.87 -17.99 0.49
CA GLY A 172 19.86 -18.99 0.84
C GLY A 172 18.48 -18.36 1.13
N LEU A 173 18.12 -17.29 0.43
CA LEU A 173 16.86 -16.59 0.64
C LEU A 173 15.70 -17.45 0.12
N ARG A 174 14.90 -17.97 1.05
CA ARG A 174 13.72 -18.81 0.77
C ARG A 174 12.52 -18.36 1.58
N PHE A 175 11.32 -18.54 1.02
CA PHE A 175 10.08 -18.35 1.75
C PHE A 175 9.95 -19.45 2.80
N PRO A 176 9.60 -19.14 4.07
CA PRO A 176 9.33 -20.17 5.04
C PRO A 176 8.10 -20.97 4.61
N GLU A 177 8.26 -22.29 4.46
CA GLU A 177 7.22 -23.20 3.97
C GLU A 177 6.22 -23.60 5.07
N GLY A 178 5.08 -24.14 4.65
CA GLY A 178 3.92 -24.42 5.47
C GLY A 178 2.88 -23.30 5.46
N LYS A 179 1.76 -23.50 6.18
CA LYS A 179 0.65 -22.53 6.28
C LYS A 179 1.04 -21.33 7.16
N ARG A 180 1.88 -20.45 6.62
CA ARG A 180 2.47 -19.32 7.35
C ARG A 180 1.99 -17.99 6.80
N ARG A 181 1.13 -17.30 7.56
CA ARG A 181 0.90 -15.87 7.37
C ARG A 181 2.21 -15.10 7.49
N LEU A 182 2.41 -14.07 6.66
CA LEU A 182 3.56 -13.17 6.74
C LEU A 182 4.89 -13.81 6.35
N GLU A 183 4.86 -14.93 5.63
CA GLU A 183 5.99 -15.53 4.94
C GLU A 183 6.77 -14.51 4.11
N ASP A 184 6.07 -13.60 3.42
CA ASP A 184 6.68 -12.53 2.63
C ASP A 184 7.40 -11.53 3.53
N HIS A 185 6.89 -11.25 4.74
CA HIS A 185 7.56 -10.34 5.65
C HIS A 185 8.92 -10.90 6.06
N VAL A 186 9.01 -12.19 6.36
CA VAL A 186 10.27 -12.84 6.73
C VAL A 186 11.25 -12.78 5.55
N PHE A 187 10.82 -13.23 4.37
CA PHE A 187 11.65 -13.25 3.17
C PHE A 187 12.13 -11.84 2.77
N VAL A 188 11.22 -10.88 2.63
CA VAL A 188 11.53 -9.54 2.10
C VAL A 188 12.30 -8.70 3.12
N THR A 189 12.01 -8.81 4.42
CA THR A 189 12.78 -8.10 5.45
C THR A 189 14.23 -8.57 5.44
N ARG A 190 14.45 -9.89 5.38
CA ARG A 190 15.80 -10.46 5.30
C ARG A 190 16.52 -10.03 4.02
N ALA A 191 15.82 -10.07 2.88
CA ALA A 191 16.38 -9.60 1.61
C ALA A 191 16.81 -8.11 1.66
N PHE A 192 16.03 -7.24 2.32
CA PHE A 192 16.42 -5.83 2.48
C PHE A 192 17.67 -5.63 3.35
N PHE A 193 17.90 -6.46 4.37
CA PHE A 193 19.11 -6.38 5.18
C PHE A 193 20.35 -6.91 4.45
N LEU A 194 20.21 -7.96 3.64
CA LEU A 194 21.32 -8.61 2.96
C LEU A 194 21.70 -7.96 1.62
N SER A 195 20.76 -7.26 0.98
CA SER A 195 20.98 -6.59 -0.30
C SER A 195 22.06 -5.51 -0.19
N LYS A 196 23.10 -5.59 -1.02
CA LYS A 196 24.13 -4.54 -1.17
C LYS A 196 23.54 -3.29 -1.80
N ARG A 197 22.57 -3.45 -2.72
CA ARG A 197 21.88 -2.34 -3.35
C ARG A 197 20.43 -2.66 -3.69
N THR A 198 19.53 -1.86 -3.12
CA THR A 198 18.11 -1.85 -3.45
C THR A 198 17.74 -0.58 -4.20
N CYS A 199 17.10 -0.74 -5.36
CA CYS A 199 16.51 0.35 -6.13
C CYS A 199 14.99 0.42 -5.91
N VAL A 200 14.43 1.62 -6.04
CA VAL A 200 13.00 1.92 -6.02
C VAL A 200 12.68 2.68 -7.30
N LEU A 201 11.87 2.10 -8.17
CA LEU A 201 11.35 2.73 -9.36
C LEU A 201 9.92 3.22 -9.09
N ALA A 202 9.71 4.53 -9.10
CA ALA A 202 8.52 5.20 -8.58
C ALA A 202 7.77 6.06 -9.62
N ASP A 203 8.34 6.21 -10.81
CA ASP A 203 7.84 7.03 -11.91
C ASP A 203 6.97 6.25 -12.92
N TYR A 204 7.01 4.92 -12.90
CA TYR A 204 6.18 4.03 -13.73
C TYR A 204 5.53 2.92 -12.90
N VAL A 205 4.23 2.67 -13.07
CA VAL A 205 3.54 1.54 -12.41
C VAL A 205 3.92 0.22 -13.08
N CYS A 206 4.74 -0.57 -12.38
CA CYS A 206 5.20 -1.88 -12.86
C CYS A 206 4.19 -3.00 -12.59
N TYR A 207 3.45 -2.93 -11.48
CA TYR A 207 2.65 -4.06 -11.00
C TYR A 207 1.30 -3.63 -10.42
N HIS A 208 0.26 -4.38 -10.73
CA HIS A 208 -1.10 -4.10 -10.28
C HIS A 208 -1.61 -5.21 -9.37
N HIS A 209 -1.89 -4.83 -8.13
CA HIS A 209 -2.42 -5.70 -7.10
C HIS A 209 -3.94 -5.72 -7.11
N GLN A 210 -4.53 -6.88 -7.37
CA GLN A 210 -5.94 -7.17 -7.24
C GLN A 210 -6.25 -7.73 -5.86
N ARG A 211 -7.46 -7.46 -5.39
CA ARG A 211 -8.09 -8.28 -4.35
C ARG A 211 -9.31 -8.93 -4.99
N ARG A 212 -9.35 -10.26 -5.03
CA ARG A 212 -10.53 -10.96 -5.52
C ARG A 212 -11.70 -10.78 -4.53
N VAL A 213 -12.91 -10.90 -5.06
CA VAL A 213 -14.14 -10.79 -4.28
C VAL A 213 -14.61 -12.15 -3.78
N ASP A 214 -14.19 -13.22 -4.47
CA ASP A 214 -14.33 -14.59 -4.00
C ASP A 214 -13.33 -14.88 -2.87
N ALA A 215 -13.65 -15.87 -2.02
CA ALA A 215 -12.88 -16.19 -0.82
C ALA A 215 -11.53 -16.88 -1.12
N GLY A 216 -11.04 -16.85 -2.37
CA GLY A 216 -9.84 -17.55 -2.83
C GLY A 216 -8.52 -16.88 -2.43
N ASN A 217 -8.52 -15.60 -2.10
CA ASN A 217 -7.28 -14.95 -1.65
C ASN A 217 -6.90 -15.51 -0.29
N VAL A 218 -5.67 -16.01 -0.17
CA VAL A 218 -5.10 -16.47 1.10
C VAL A 218 -5.35 -15.42 2.19
N THR A 219 -5.15 -14.14 1.89
CA THR A 219 -5.37 -12.99 2.82
C THR A 219 -6.84 -12.61 3.07
N ALA A 220 -7.82 -13.22 2.37
CA ALA A 220 -9.25 -12.94 2.54
C ALA A 220 -9.92 -13.80 3.63
N THR A 221 -9.31 -14.90 4.07
CA THR A 221 -9.80 -15.67 5.22
C THR A 221 -9.57 -14.92 6.53
N ALA A 222 -10.50 -15.09 7.47
CA ALA A 222 -10.43 -14.43 8.77
C ALA A 222 -9.11 -14.75 9.48
N LEU A 223 -8.49 -13.69 10.02
CA LEU A 223 -7.26 -13.77 10.77
C LEU A 223 -7.54 -14.41 12.12
N GLU A 224 -6.97 -15.58 12.40
CA GLU A 224 -6.89 -16.12 13.76
C GLU A 224 -5.72 -15.41 14.48
N PRO A 225 -5.98 -14.62 15.55
CA PRO A 225 -4.94 -13.77 16.15
C PRO A 225 -3.73 -14.54 16.69
N ALA A 226 -3.91 -15.66 17.40
CA ALA A 226 -2.80 -16.33 18.08
C ALA A 226 -1.73 -16.82 17.08
N GLY A 227 -2.14 -17.60 16.08
CA GLY A 227 -1.26 -18.10 15.03
C GLY A 227 -0.65 -16.99 14.18
N TYR A 228 -1.40 -15.90 13.96
CA TYR A 228 -0.86 -14.74 13.24
C TYR A 228 0.28 -14.06 14.00
N PHE A 229 0.17 -13.91 15.32
CA PHE A 229 1.19 -13.25 16.13
C PHE A 229 2.43 -14.11 16.36
N VAL A 230 2.34 -15.44 16.28
CA VAL A 230 3.51 -16.32 16.19
C VAL A 230 4.35 -15.94 14.96
N ASN A 231 3.74 -15.90 13.77
CA ASN A 231 4.48 -15.57 12.55
C ASN A 231 4.91 -14.10 12.49
N LEU A 232 4.17 -13.20 13.13
CA LEU A 232 4.58 -11.80 13.29
C LEU A 232 5.89 -11.71 14.08
N ARG A 233 6.04 -12.49 15.15
CA ARG A 233 7.26 -12.51 15.97
C ARG A 233 8.47 -13.01 15.17
N GLU A 234 8.29 -14.01 14.29
CA GLU A 234 9.37 -14.43 13.37
C GLU A 234 9.88 -13.28 12.49
N ALA A 235 8.98 -12.42 11.99
CA ALA A 235 9.39 -11.26 11.21
C ALA A 235 10.11 -10.18 12.04
N LEU A 236 9.79 -10.07 13.34
CA LEU A 236 10.52 -9.21 14.27
C LEU A 236 11.90 -9.79 14.61
N ASP A 237 12.02 -11.11 14.72
CA ASP A 237 13.29 -11.79 14.99
C ASP A 237 14.34 -11.46 13.91
N ILE A 238 13.94 -11.38 12.64
CA ILE A 238 14.82 -10.94 11.54
C ILE A 238 15.35 -9.52 11.77
N VAL A 239 14.52 -8.60 12.28
CA VAL A 239 14.95 -7.22 12.58
C VAL A 239 15.92 -7.22 13.76
N ASP A 240 15.62 -7.99 14.80
CA ASP A 240 16.47 -8.09 15.99
C ASP A 240 17.84 -8.71 15.67
N GLU A 241 17.91 -9.68 14.75
CA GLU A 241 19.15 -10.31 14.29
C GLU A 241 20.07 -9.34 13.53
N HIS A 242 19.50 -8.36 12.82
CA HIS A 242 20.25 -7.47 11.90
C HIS A 242 20.40 -6.04 12.39
N THR A 243 19.95 -5.74 13.61
CA THR A 243 20.07 -4.41 14.20
C THR A 243 20.48 -4.52 15.66
N GLU A 244 21.01 -3.45 16.26
CA GLU A 244 21.12 -3.32 17.71
C GLU A 244 19.92 -2.55 18.27
N PRO A 245 19.60 -2.67 19.58
CA PRO A 245 18.60 -1.83 20.22
C PRO A 245 18.92 -0.34 20.00
N GLY A 246 17.98 0.41 19.46
CA GLY A 246 18.19 1.82 19.16
C GLY A 246 17.20 2.39 18.14
N PRO A 247 17.42 3.65 17.69
CA PRO A 247 16.46 4.38 16.87
C PRO A 247 16.07 3.71 15.55
N LEU A 248 16.99 2.93 14.94
CA LEU A 248 16.71 2.18 13.73
C LEU A 248 15.76 1.01 14.01
N ARG A 249 16.12 0.12 14.94
CA ARG A 249 15.27 -1.01 15.35
C ARG A 249 13.88 -0.54 15.76
N ASP A 250 13.81 0.52 16.55
CA ASP A 250 12.54 1.11 16.99
C ASP A 250 11.67 1.56 15.81
N ARG A 251 12.30 2.16 14.80
CA ARG A 251 11.62 2.61 13.58
C ARG A 251 11.11 1.44 12.75
N LEU A 252 11.87 0.36 12.65
CA LEU A 252 11.47 -0.85 11.92
C LEU A 252 10.33 -1.57 12.64
N HIS A 253 10.47 -1.86 13.95
CA HIS A 253 9.42 -2.47 14.78
C HIS A 253 8.10 -1.67 14.74
N ARG A 254 8.19 -0.35 14.68
CA ARG A 254 7.01 0.54 14.60
C ARG A 254 6.10 0.22 13.42
N ARG A 255 6.62 -0.32 12.32
CA ARG A 255 5.79 -0.76 11.19
C ARG A 255 4.79 -1.83 11.61
N TRP A 256 5.22 -2.84 12.37
CA TRP A 256 4.33 -3.91 12.82
C TRP A 256 3.38 -3.44 13.91
N LEU A 257 3.85 -2.61 14.85
CA LEU A 257 2.96 -1.98 15.82
C LEU A 257 1.85 -1.18 15.11
N ARG A 258 2.22 -0.34 14.14
CA ARG A 258 1.29 0.50 13.39
C ARG A 258 0.34 -0.33 12.52
N ASN A 259 0.87 -1.18 11.66
CA ASN A 259 0.09 -1.84 10.61
C ASN A 259 -0.57 -3.12 11.14
N GLU A 260 0.15 -3.90 11.93
CA GLU A 260 -0.31 -5.23 12.36
C GLU A 260 -1.13 -5.24 13.64
N MET A 261 -1.04 -4.18 14.46
CA MET A 261 -1.79 -4.05 15.70
C MET A 261 -2.71 -2.83 15.64
N VAL A 262 -2.16 -1.62 15.77
CA VAL A 262 -2.92 -0.37 15.92
C VAL A 262 -3.92 -0.12 14.78
N SER A 263 -3.57 -0.41 13.53
CA SER A 263 -4.49 -0.22 12.39
C SER A 263 -5.72 -1.12 12.43
N ARG A 264 -5.66 -2.23 13.18
CA ARG A 264 -6.77 -3.18 13.35
C ARG A 264 -7.73 -2.76 14.47
N LEU A 265 -7.23 -1.99 15.43
CA LEU A 265 -7.93 -1.57 16.65
C LEU A 265 -8.40 -0.10 16.58
N ARG A 266 -8.78 0.36 15.38
CA ARG A 266 -9.17 1.75 15.17
C ARG A 266 -10.23 1.92 14.06
N GLY A 267 -10.90 3.06 14.07
CA GLY A 267 -11.98 3.43 13.15
C GLY A 267 -13.02 2.33 12.90
N ARG A 268 -13.60 2.33 11.68
CA ARG A 268 -14.63 1.35 11.28
C ARG A 268 -14.18 -0.11 11.36
N ARG A 269 -12.87 -0.37 11.28
CA ARG A 269 -12.34 -1.73 11.33
C ARG A 269 -12.56 -2.36 12.71
N LEU A 270 -12.31 -1.62 13.78
CA LEU A 270 -12.63 -2.06 15.14
C LEU A 270 -14.14 -2.18 15.35
N LEU A 271 -14.92 -1.18 14.91
CA LEU A 271 -16.36 -1.14 15.16
C LEU A 271 -17.11 -2.31 14.50
N ASN A 272 -16.63 -2.79 13.36
CA ASN A 272 -17.23 -3.90 12.63
C ASN A 272 -16.66 -5.27 13.04
N ALA A 273 -15.66 -5.32 13.92
CA ALA A 273 -15.03 -6.58 14.32
C ALA A 273 -15.84 -7.29 15.43
N PRO A 274 -15.91 -8.64 15.41
CA PRO A 274 -16.47 -9.42 16.51
C PRO A 274 -15.77 -9.14 17.84
N ALA A 275 -16.52 -9.10 18.95
CA ALA A 275 -15.98 -8.71 20.25
C ALA A 275 -14.91 -9.68 20.77
N ASP A 276 -15.16 -10.98 20.67
CA ASP A 276 -14.23 -12.06 21.02
C ASP A 276 -12.91 -11.95 20.23
N TRP A 277 -13.00 -11.65 18.94
CA TRP A 277 -11.82 -11.42 18.10
C TRP A 277 -11.03 -10.19 18.54
N VAL A 278 -11.70 -9.11 18.91
CA VAL A 278 -11.06 -7.89 19.42
C VAL A 278 -10.32 -8.19 20.73
N ASP A 279 -10.93 -8.93 21.64
CA ASP A 279 -10.32 -9.26 22.93
C ASP A 279 -9.05 -10.12 22.75
N GLN A 280 -9.10 -11.12 21.86
CA GLN A 280 -7.93 -11.91 21.51
C GLN A 280 -6.81 -11.05 20.89
N LEU A 281 -7.17 -10.16 19.96
CA LEU A 281 -6.21 -9.27 19.31
C LEU A 281 -5.56 -8.29 20.30
N VAL A 282 -6.35 -7.70 21.21
CA VAL A 282 -5.84 -6.82 22.28
C VAL A 282 -4.87 -7.59 23.17
N GLY A 283 -5.20 -8.82 23.57
CA GLY A 283 -4.32 -9.66 24.38
C GLY A 283 -2.98 -9.99 23.70
N GLU A 284 -3.00 -10.37 22.42
CA GLU A 284 -1.76 -10.63 21.65
C GLU A 284 -0.93 -9.36 21.42
N ALA A 285 -1.59 -8.24 21.11
CA ALA A 285 -0.93 -6.95 20.94
C ALA A 285 -0.28 -6.49 22.25
N GLN A 286 -0.99 -6.60 23.38
CA GLN A 286 -0.47 -6.23 24.71
C GLN A 286 0.78 -7.06 25.06
N ARG A 287 0.74 -8.39 24.89
CA ARG A 287 1.90 -9.27 25.09
C ARG A 287 3.07 -8.84 24.22
N THR A 288 2.82 -8.64 22.92
CA THR A 288 3.89 -8.32 21.97
C THR A 288 4.49 -6.94 22.22
N ILE A 289 3.69 -5.93 22.57
CA ILE A 289 4.18 -4.60 22.94
C ILE A 289 5.13 -4.71 24.14
N ARG A 290 4.69 -5.38 25.20
CA ARG A 290 5.50 -5.55 26.42
C ARG A 290 6.78 -6.34 26.18
N ASP A 291 6.69 -7.43 25.43
CA ASP A 291 7.78 -8.39 25.32
C ASP A 291 8.80 -8.01 24.23
N ARG A 292 8.41 -7.22 23.22
CA ARG A 292 9.23 -6.97 22.01
C ARG A 292 9.54 -5.51 21.71
N PHE A 293 8.81 -4.54 22.25
CA PHE A 293 8.95 -3.14 21.83
C PHE A 293 9.55 -2.25 22.92
N ALA A 294 10.68 -1.63 22.59
CA ALA A 294 11.23 -0.55 23.41
C ALA A 294 10.29 0.68 23.38
N PRO A 295 10.33 1.57 24.41
CA PRO A 295 9.47 2.75 24.48
C PRO A 295 9.52 3.65 23.24
N GLY A 296 10.68 3.74 22.57
CA GLY A 296 10.86 4.54 21.35
C GLY A 296 10.06 4.04 20.12
N VAL A 297 9.63 2.77 20.12
CA VAL A 297 8.73 2.22 19.10
C VAL A 297 7.40 2.98 19.12
N ALA A 298 6.73 3.00 20.28
CA ALA A 298 5.46 3.67 20.47
C ALA A 298 5.61 5.20 20.45
N ALA A 299 6.66 5.76 21.06
CA ALA A 299 6.89 7.21 21.09
C ALA A 299 6.98 7.84 19.69
N GLY A 300 7.51 7.10 18.71
CA GLY A 300 7.57 7.55 17.32
C GLY A 300 6.29 7.37 16.51
N LEU A 301 5.18 6.94 17.11
CA LEU A 301 3.85 6.97 16.49
C LEU A 301 3.23 8.39 16.55
N PRO A 302 2.22 8.69 15.72
CA PRO A 302 1.43 9.89 15.89
C PRO A 302 0.52 9.86 17.13
N PRO A 303 0.04 11.02 17.64
CA PRO A 303 -0.72 11.13 18.89
C PRO A 303 -1.84 10.11 19.04
N LEU A 304 -2.77 10.05 18.08
CA LEU A 304 -3.89 9.10 18.14
C LEU A 304 -3.42 7.63 18.27
N GLN A 305 -2.34 7.27 17.59
CA GLN A 305 -1.81 5.91 17.61
C GLN A 305 -1.04 5.61 18.91
N ARG A 306 -0.40 6.61 19.52
CA ARG A 306 0.16 6.49 20.88
C ARG A 306 -0.93 6.24 21.91
N ILE A 307 -2.05 6.98 21.81
CA ILE A 307 -3.22 6.80 22.66
C ILE A 307 -3.79 5.39 22.50
N ILE A 308 -4.02 4.93 21.27
CA ILE A 308 -4.50 3.55 21.01
C ILE A 308 -3.53 2.52 21.62
N THR A 309 -2.23 2.69 21.41
CA THR A 309 -1.21 1.79 21.97
C THR A 309 -1.32 1.74 23.50
N ARG A 310 -1.44 2.90 24.16
CA ARG A 310 -1.60 2.97 25.62
C ARG A 310 -2.89 2.33 26.12
N LEU A 311 -4.01 2.53 25.43
CA LEU A 311 -5.28 1.92 25.79
C LEU A 311 -5.24 0.39 25.64
N VAL A 312 -4.52 -0.12 24.63
CA VAL A 312 -4.25 -1.56 24.47
C VAL A 312 -3.41 -2.10 25.63
N GLU A 313 -2.32 -1.43 26.02
CA GLU A 313 -1.50 -1.82 27.17
C GLU A 313 -2.30 -1.91 28.47
N GLN A 314 -3.31 -1.04 28.62
CA GLN A 314 -4.17 -0.96 29.80
C GLN A 314 -5.43 -1.85 29.70
N GLY A 315 -5.66 -2.54 28.58
CA GLY A 315 -6.87 -3.34 28.37
C GLY A 315 -8.17 -2.50 28.34
N ARG A 316 -8.09 -1.20 28.03
CA ARG A 316 -9.24 -0.27 28.00
C ARG A 316 -10.03 -0.36 26.70
N THR A 317 -10.57 -1.54 26.39
CA THR A 317 -11.35 -1.81 25.16
C THR A 317 -12.57 -0.90 24.96
N PRO A 318 -13.35 -0.53 25.99
CA PRO A 318 -14.44 0.45 25.84
C PRO A 318 -13.97 1.80 25.31
N ASP A 319 -12.82 2.29 25.79
CA ASP A 319 -12.25 3.56 25.35
C ASP A 319 -11.68 3.47 23.93
N LEU A 320 -11.12 2.33 23.53
CA LEU A 320 -10.74 2.07 22.14
C LEU A 320 -11.96 2.20 21.20
N ARG A 321 -13.12 1.67 21.60
CA ARG A 321 -14.35 1.79 20.81
C ARG A 321 -14.84 3.24 20.72
N ARG A 322 -14.87 3.97 21.84
CA ARG A 322 -15.25 5.41 21.86
C ARG A 322 -14.34 6.25 20.96
N LEU A 323 -13.03 5.98 21.01
CA LEU A 323 -12.05 6.64 20.16
C LEU A 323 -12.24 6.28 18.67
N ALA A 324 -12.57 5.02 18.36
CA ALA A 324 -12.81 4.56 17.00
C ALA A 324 -14.10 5.14 16.38
N GLU A 325 -15.16 5.34 17.16
CA GLU A 325 -16.38 6.03 16.73
C GLU A 325 -16.09 7.47 16.33
N TRP A 326 -15.32 8.17 17.17
CA TRP A 326 -14.89 9.53 16.88
C TRP A 326 -13.99 9.60 15.65
N GLU A 327 -12.98 8.73 15.58
CA GLU A 327 -12.08 8.68 14.43
C GLU A 327 -12.83 8.38 13.12
N ALA A 328 -13.83 7.50 13.13
CA ALA A 328 -14.58 7.11 11.95
C ALA A 328 -15.37 8.24 11.27
N ALA A 329 -15.54 9.38 11.96
CA ALA A 329 -16.17 10.58 11.41
C ALA A 329 -15.17 11.66 10.96
N VAL A 330 -13.86 11.42 11.14
CA VAL A 330 -12.80 12.30 10.65
C VAL A 330 -12.70 12.20 9.13
N ARG A 331 -12.64 13.35 8.45
CA ARG A 331 -12.51 13.44 6.99
C ARG A 331 -11.69 14.65 6.57
N ALA A 332 -11.00 14.53 5.45
CA ALA A 332 -10.40 15.67 4.75
C ALA A 332 -11.45 16.44 3.94
N VAL A 333 -11.41 17.77 4.04
CA VAL A 333 -12.29 18.68 3.28
C VAL A 333 -11.43 19.65 2.47
N PRO A 334 -11.14 19.36 1.19
CA PRO A 334 -10.43 20.27 0.32
C PRO A 334 -11.39 21.25 -0.37
N THR A 335 -10.92 22.47 -0.63
CA THR A 335 -11.60 23.49 -1.44
C THR A 335 -10.67 23.93 -2.56
N VAL A 336 -11.05 23.65 -3.81
CA VAL A 336 -10.34 24.15 -5.00
C VAL A 336 -10.66 25.62 -5.17
N ARG A 337 -9.62 26.46 -5.26
CA ARG A 337 -9.72 27.92 -5.43
C ARG A 337 -9.54 28.34 -6.87
N ARG A 338 -8.58 27.73 -7.57
CA ARG A 338 -8.22 28.07 -8.95
C ARG A 338 -7.69 26.85 -9.68
N VAL A 339 -8.00 26.75 -10.97
CA VAL A 339 -7.48 25.72 -11.88
C VAL A 339 -7.05 26.41 -13.16
N GLU A 340 -5.77 26.28 -13.50
CA GLU A 340 -5.16 26.88 -14.69
C GLU A 340 -4.50 25.80 -15.54
N ARG A 341 -4.46 26.04 -16.85
CA ARG A 341 -3.92 25.09 -17.83
C ARG A 341 -3.06 25.83 -18.82
N ASP A 342 -1.88 25.31 -19.07
CA ASP A 342 -0.94 25.81 -20.06
C ASP A 342 -0.25 24.63 -20.74
N ALA A 343 -0.23 24.56 -22.07
CA ALA A 343 0.36 23.47 -22.86
C ALA A 343 0.17 22.06 -22.23
N THR A 344 1.18 21.53 -21.53
CA THR A 344 1.19 20.23 -20.83
C THR A 344 1.07 20.34 -19.31
N THR A 345 1.01 21.55 -18.76
CA THR A 345 0.92 21.83 -17.32
C THR A 345 -0.52 22.11 -16.87
N LEU A 346 -0.91 21.50 -15.75
CA LEU A 346 -2.13 21.78 -14.99
C LEU A 346 -1.74 22.31 -13.61
N THR A 347 -2.20 23.51 -13.26
CA THR A 347 -1.97 24.13 -11.95
C THR A 347 -3.27 24.18 -11.17
N VAL A 348 -3.25 23.73 -9.91
CA VAL A 348 -4.42 23.71 -9.02
C VAL A 348 -4.07 24.35 -7.69
N THR A 349 -4.71 25.48 -7.38
CA THR A 349 -4.63 26.10 -6.07
C THR A 349 -5.79 25.62 -5.21
N LEU A 350 -5.50 25.15 -4.00
CA LEU A 350 -6.47 24.57 -3.09
C LEU A 350 -6.15 24.85 -1.62
N THR A 351 -7.17 24.79 -0.79
CA THR A 351 -7.05 24.75 0.66
C THR A 351 -7.59 23.42 1.18
N ALA A 352 -7.10 22.92 2.31
CA ALA A 352 -7.62 21.70 2.90
C ALA A 352 -7.48 21.69 4.42
N GLU A 353 -8.44 21.02 5.07
CA GLU A 353 -8.54 20.89 6.52
C GLU A 353 -9.07 19.49 6.89
N LEU A 354 -8.88 19.09 8.13
CA LEU A 354 -9.56 17.92 8.69
C LEU A 354 -10.79 18.36 9.48
N PHE A 355 -11.87 17.61 9.32
CA PHE A 355 -13.15 17.80 10.00
C PHE A 355 -13.54 16.53 10.74
N PHE A 356 -14.19 16.68 11.90
CA PHE A 356 -14.93 15.64 12.58
C PHE A 356 -16.43 15.97 12.50
N GLY A 357 -17.19 15.15 11.77
CA GLY A 357 -18.56 15.52 11.41
C GLY A 357 -18.55 16.84 10.63
N ASP A 358 -19.28 17.85 11.10
CA ASP A 358 -19.35 19.17 10.45
C ASP A 358 -18.50 20.24 11.17
N ARG A 359 -17.69 19.84 12.16
CA ARG A 359 -16.78 20.72 12.89
C ARG A 359 -15.32 20.48 12.46
N PRO A 360 -14.46 21.50 12.46
CA PRO A 360 -13.03 21.29 12.24
C PRO A 360 -12.44 20.39 13.33
N LEU A 361 -11.42 19.62 12.98
CA LEU A 361 -10.58 18.95 13.98
C LEU A 361 -9.71 20.00 14.64
N THR A 362 -9.70 20.01 15.97
CA THR A 362 -9.07 21.06 16.76
C THR A 362 -8.01 20.53 17.73
N LEU A 363 -7.19 21.47 18.21
CA LEU A 363 -6.12 21.31 19.17
C LEU A 363 -6.29 22.34 20.28
N THR A 364 -5.89 22.00 21.49
CA THR A 364 -5.74 22.96 22.59
C THR A 364 -4.28 23.39 22.71
N ALA A 365 -4.05 24.59 23.24
CA ALA A 365 -2.70 25.10 23.52
C ALA A 365 -2.41 24.98 25.01
N ASP A 366 -1.25 24.42 25.35
CA ASP A 366 -0.69 24.39 26.70
C ASP A 366 0.77 24.84 26.63
N GLY A 367 1.01 26.12 26.88
CA GLY A 367 2.27 26.78 26.56
C GLY A 367 2.66 26.60 25.08
N GLU A 368 3.83 25.99 24.84
CA GLU A 368 4.30 25.66 23.49
C GLU A 368 3.66 24.40 22.91
N GLN A 369 3.05 23.55 23.75
CA GLN A 369 2.45 22.30 23.31
C GLN A 369 1.12 22.55 22.60
N ARG A 370 0.84 21.67 21.64
CA ARG A 370 -0.41 21.64 20.88
C ARG A 370 -1.03 20.26 21.07
N LEU A 371 -2.02 20.17 21.95
CA LEU A 371 -2.58 18.91 22.42
C LEU A 371 -3.82 18.54 21.62
N LEU A 372 -3.87 17.29 21.15
CA LEU A 372 -5.04 16.74 20.49
C LEU A 372 -6.21 16.60 21.46
N VAL A 373 -7.37 17.13 21.06
CA VAL A 373 -8.63 16.93 21.79
C VAL A 373 -9.23 15.58 21.36
N VAL A 374 -9.45 14.67 22.32
CA VAL A 374 -9.95 13.30 22.10
C VAL A 374 -11.15 13.01 23.01
N PRO A 375 -12.06 12.09 22.63
CA PRO A 375 -13.29 11.82 23.38
C PRO A 375 -13.09 10.83 24.55
N VAL A 376 -11.87 10.67 25.04
CA VAL A 376 -11.51 9.70 26.07
C VAL A 376 -10.88 10.43 27.24
N ASP A 377 -11.35 10.12 28.44
CA ASP A 377 -10.91 10.71 29.68
C ASP A 377 -9.59 10.08 30.15
N ASP A 378 -8.85 10.80 31.01
CA ASP A 378 -7.58 10.35 31.60
C ASP A 378 -6.49 9.97 30.59
N VAL A 379 -6.37 10.75 29.50
CA VAL A 379 -5.27 10.62 28.54
C VAL A 379 -4.17 11.64 28.85
N PRO A 380 -2.97 11.19 29.25
CA PRO A 380 -1.82 12.06 29.52
C PRO A 380 -1.50 13.03 28.38
N ALA A 381 -1.02 14.24 28.73
CA ALA A 381 -0.73 15.31 27.78
C ALA A 381 0.36 14.92 26.77
N ASP A 382 1.39 14.20 27.20
CA ASP A 382 2.49 13.71 26.36
C ASP A 382 2.01 12.79 25.23
N LEU A 383 0.98 11.97 25.47
CA LEU A 383 0.37 11.14 24.43
C LEU A 383 -0.45 11.97 23.43
N ARG A 384 -1.09 13.04 23.90
CA ARG A 384 -1.90 13.97 23.10
C ARG A 384 -1.07 14.99 22.33
N ASP A 385 0.19 15.21 22.70
CA ASP A 385 1.03 16.24 22.10
C ASP A 385 1.30 16.02 20.60
N ALA A 386 0.71 16.89 19.77
CA ALA A 386 0.84 16.88 18.33
C ALA A 386 1.89 17.86 17.80
N THR A 387 2.60 18.59 18.66
CA THR A 387 3.49 19.71 18.28
C THR A 387 4.50 19.33 17.20
N ALA A 388 5.21 18.21 17.39
CA ALA A 388 6.17 17.71 16.40
C ALA A 388 5.49 17.24 15.10
N ARG A 389 4.25 16.74 15.17
CA ARG A 389 3.50 16.26 14.00
C ARG A 389 2.87 17.39 13.19
N ILE A 390 2.58 18.53 13.80
CA ILE A 390 2.13 19.72 13.08
C ILE A 390 3.16 20.13 12.04
N LYS A 391 4.46 20.12 12.41
CA LYS A 391 5.58 20.40 11.50
C LYS A 391 5.70 19.39 10.34
N GLN A 392 5.11 18.21 10.47
CA GLN A 392 5.09 17.16 9.44
C GLN A 392 3.77 17.12 8.65
N SER A 393 2.84 18.03 8.96
CA SER A 393 1.59 18.16 8.22
C SER A 393 1.88 18.61 6.80
N LYS A 394 1.15 18.05 5.85
CA LYS A 394 1.34 18.34 4.43
C LYS A 394 0.05 18.14 3.65
N LEU A 395 -0.09 18.97 2.62
CA LEU A 395 -1.10 18.85 1.59
C LEU A 395 -0.45 18.30 0.33
N ASP A 396 -0.76 17.06 0.00
CA ASP A 396 -0.37 16.47 -1.28
C ASP A 396 -1.53 16.54 -2.28
N VAL A 397 -1.21 16.60 -3.56
CA VAL A 397 -2.15 16.32 -4.64
C VAL A 397 -1.71 15.06 -5.37
N ILE A 398 -2.65 14.18 -5.67
CA ILE A 398 -2.41 12.93 -6.39
C ILE A 398 -3.20 12.95 -7.70
N ALA A 399 -2.52 12.72 -8.81
CA ALA A 399 -3.15 12.38 -10.08
C ALA A 399 -3.42 10.88 -10.11
N ARG A 400 -4.68 10.49 -10.31
CA ARG A 400 -5.08 9.08 -10.39
C ARG A 400 -5.69 8.76 -11.73
N ARG A 401 -5.20 7.72 -12.40
CA ARG A 401 -5.80 7.21 -13.62
C ARG A 401 -7.11 6.46 -13.33
N ARG A 402 -8.15 6.76 -14.10
CA ARG A 402 -9.52 6.32 -13.78
C ARG A 402 -9.76 4.83 -13.99
N ASP A 403 -9.20 4.26 -15.05
CA ASP A 403 -9.34 2.87 -15.47
C ASP A 403 -8.40 1.94 -14.70
N THR A 404 -7.10 2.25 -14.65
CA THR A 404 -6.07 1.36 -14.10
C THR A 404 -5.64 1.71 -12.66
N ARG A 405 -6.16 2.82 -12.11
CA ARG A 405 -5.91 3.29 -10.72
C ARG A 405 -4.46 3.61 -10.39
N GLU A 406 -3.63 3.84 -11.41
CA GLU A 406 -2.27 4.37 -11.25
C GLU A 406 -2.32 5.71 -10.50
N GLU A 407 -1.46 5.92 -9.51
CA GLU A 407 -1.45 7.12 -8.66
C GLU A 407 -0.05 7.76 -8.65
N PHE A 408 0.03 9.05 -8.95
CA PHE A 408 1.26 9.84 -8.95
C PHE A 408 1.13 11.08 -8.10
N PHE A 409 2.14 11.35 -7.27
CA PHE A 409 2.22 12.58 -6.50
C PHE A 409 2.52 13.75 -7.44
N VAL A 410 1.77 14.82 -7.25
CA VAL A 410 1.97 16.09 -7.93
C VAL A 410 2.76 17.00 -6.99
N PRO A 411 3.82 17.67 -7.45
CA PRO A 411 4.53 18.68 -6.66
C PRO A 411 3.57 19.76 -6.13
N VAL A 412 3.62 20.02 -4.83
CA VAL A 412 2.82 21.05 -4.15
C VAL A 412 3.76 22.01 -3.42
N THR A 413 3.60 23.30 -3.66
CA THR A 413 4.16 24.36 -2.80
C THR A 413 3.04 24.92 -1.94
N GLY A 414 3.30 25.18 -0.66
CA GLY A 414 2.22 25.55 0.25
C GLY A 414 2.65 25.87 1.66
N THR A 415 1.66 26.24 2.47
CA THR A 415 1.81 26.56 3.90
C THR A 415 0.83 25.74 4.73
N VAL A 416 1.21 25.51 5.99
CA VAL A 416 0.35 24.96 7.02
C VAL A 416 0.29 25.99 8.14
N GLU A 417 -0.93 26.41 8.49
CA GLU A 417 -1.16 27.46 9.48
C GLU A 417 -2.07 26.95 10.58
N LEU A 418 -1.76 27.33 11.82
CA LEU A 418 -2.67 27.22 12.95
C LEU A 418 -3.54 28.48 12.98
N VAL A 419 -4.85 28.28 12.93
CA VAL A 419 -5.84 29.36 12.92
C VAL A 419 -6.73 29.20 14.17
N PRO A 420 -7.06 30.29 14.87
CA PRO A 420 -8.03 30.24 15.96
C PRO A 420 -9.37 29.62 15.53
N ALA A 421 -9.95 28.82 16.43
CA ALA A 421 -11.28 28.24 16.36
C ALA A 421 -12.11 28.71 17.57
N ALA A 422 -13.30 28.15 17.76
CA ALA A 422 -14.14 28.45 18.92
C ALA A 422 -13.45 28.02 20.23
N ASP A 423 -13.86 28.62 21.35
CA ASP A 423 -13.47 28.23 22.71
C ASP A 423 -11.94 28.21 22.97
N GLY A 424 -11.19 29.06 22.26
CA GLY A 424 -9.72 29.15 22.41
C GLY A 424 -8.95 28.00 21.76
N GLU A 425 -9.63 27.11 21.03
CA GLU A 425 -9.01 26.03 20.30
C GLU A 425 -8.32 26.51 19.01
N LEU A 426 -7.49 25.65 18.42
CA LEU A 426 -6.75 25.89 17.19
C LEU A 426 -7.09 24.83 16.15
N ARG A 427 -7.25 25.23 14.89
CA ARG A 427 -7.40 24.30 13.75
C ARG A 427 -6.26 24.46 12.76
N LEU A 428 -5.89 23.38 12.07
CA LEU A 428 -4.88 23.43 11.00
C LEU A 428 -5.52 23.69 9.64
N VAL A 429 -5.10 24.77 9.00
CA VAL A 429 -5.46 25.11 7.62
C VAL A 429 -4.24 24.93 6.72
N GLN A 430 -4.39 24.10 5.69
CA GLN A 430 -3.34 23.87 4.71
C GLN A 430 -3.71 24.57 3.41
N ARG A 431 -2.76 25.31 2.82
CA ARG A 431 -2.92 25.98 1.53
C ARG A 431 -1.81 25.51 0.61
N GLY A 432 -2.15 25.24 -0.64
CA GLY A 432 -1.14 24.80 -1.60
C GLY A 432 -1.49 25.09 -3.05
N THR A 433 -0.46 25.13 -3.88
CA THR A 433 -0.53 25.16 -5.33
C THR A 433 0.17 23.93 -5.86
N ALA A 434 -0.60 23.02 -6.45
CA ALA A 434 -0.11 21.84 -7.12
C ALA A 434 0.19 22.15 -8.58
N ARG A 435 1.38 21.80 -9.06
CA ARG A 435 1.77 21.95 -10.46
C ARG A 435 2.07 20.57 -11.06
N LEU A 436 1.21 20.14 -11.98
CA LEU A 436 1.32 18.86 -12.67
C LEU A 436 1.81 19.07 -14.09
N ASP A 437 2.92 18.44 -14.47
CA ASP A 437 3.27 18.21 -15.87
C ASP A 437 2.70 16.85 -16.32
N VAL A 438 1.77 16.86 -17.29
CA VAL A 438 1.15 15.63 -17.77
C VAL A 438 2.09 14.79 -18.62
N GLY A 439 3.16 15.38 -19.18
CA GLY A 439 4.18 14.64 -19.93
C GLY A 439 5.00 13.70 -19.03
N ALA A 440 5.13 14.03 -17.75
CA ALA A 440 5.91 13.26 -16.80
C ALA A 440 5.10 12.13 -16.09
N LEU A 441 3.78 12.06 -16.28
CA LEU A 441 2.96 11.06 -15.62
C LEU A 441 3.27 9.66 -16.13
N ASN A 442 3.40 8.71 -15.18
CA ASN A 442 3.62 7.30 -15.47
C ASN A 442 4.77 7.05 -16.46
N GLY A 443 5.91 7.71 -16.24
CA GLY A 443 7.10 7.55 -17.07
C GLY A 443 6.87 7.92 -18.53
N GLY A 444 5.99 8.89 -18.78
CA GLY A 444 5.57 9.33 -20.13
C GLY A 444 4.23 8.77 -20.59
N ARG A 445 3.68 7.75 -19.92
CA ARG A 445 2.46 7.03 -20.35
C ARG A 445 1.19 7.69 -19.81
N SER A 446 0.96 8.95 -20.19
CA SER A 446 -0.11 9.78 -19.66
C SER A 446 -1.45 9.67 -20.39
N ARG A 447 -1.55 8.90 -21.48
CA ARG A 447 -2.80 8.64 -22.18
C ARG A 447 -3.88 8.13 -21.23
N GLY A 448 -5.08 8.69 -21.35
CA GLY A 448 -6.24 8.27 -20.57
C GLY A 448 -6.88 9.40 -19.79
N THR A 449 -7.76 9.03 -18.86
CA THR A 449 -8.48 10.00 -18.02
C THR A 449 -7.96 9.96 -16.59
N TRP A 450 -7.67 11.12 -16.05
CA TRP A 450 -7.07 11.32 -14.74
C TRP A 450 -7.97 12.17 -13.85
N ASP A 451 -8.16 11.71 -12.62
CA ASP A 451 -8.86 12.41 -11.56
C ASP A 451 -7.84 12.92 -10.55
N LEU A 452 -7.96 14.18 -10.12
CA LEU A 452 -7.12 14.70 -9.04
C LEU A 452 -7.76 14.46 -7.67
N LYS A 453 -6.91 14.24 -6.67
CA LYS A 453 -7.30 14.11 -5.26
C LYS A 453 -6.37 14.92 -4.39
N ALA A 454 -6.88 15.44 -3.28
CA ALA A 454 -6.07 15.92 -2.19
C ALA A 454 -5.78 14.75 -1.25
N ARG A 455 -4.57 14.70 -0.72
CA ARG A 455 -4.19 13.82 0.39
C ARG A 455 -3.69 14.72 1.51
N VAL A 456 -4.48 14.79 2.58
CA VAL A 456 -4.29 15.73 3.69
C VAL A 456 -3.69 14.98 4.84
N THR A 457 -2.45 15.32 5.20
CA THR A 457 -1.78 14.78 6.38
C THR A 457 -1.75 15.82 7.47
N CYS A 458 -2.33 15.52 8.63
CA CYS A 458 -2.39 16.43 9.77
C CYS A 458 -2.46 15.60 11.06
N CYS A 459 -1.67 15.96 12.07
CA CYS A 459 -1.71 15.36 13.42
C CYS A 459 -1.71 13.82 13.49
N GLY A 460 -1.16 13.13 12.47
CA GLY A 460 -1.13 11.67 12.41
C GLY A 460 -2.21 10.97 11.61
N TRP A 461 -3.18 11.74 11.08
CA TRP A 461 -4.11 11.28 10.06
C TRP A 461 -3.54 11.55 8.68
N THR A 462 -3.90 10.70 7.74
CA THR A 462 -3.69 10.94 6.33
C THR A 462 -4.94 10.50 5.58
N GLU A 463 -5.74 11.48 5.17
CA GLU A 463 -7.03 11.26 4.51
C GLU A 463 -6.98 11.70 3.05
N ASP A 464 -7.47 10.84 2.16
CA ASP A 464 -7.68 11.20 0.76
C ASP A 464 -9.06 11.83 0.59
N ALA A 465 -9.13 12.93 -0.13
CA ALA A 465 -10.35 13.57 -0.55
C ALA A 465 -10.33 13.86 -2.05
N VAL A 466 -11.48 13.67 -2.68
CA VAL A 466 -11.65 13.94 -4.10
C VAL A 466 -11.56 15.43 -4.39
N LEU A 467 -10.89 15.81 -5.48
CA LEU A 467 -11.00 17.15 -6.06
C LEU A 467 -11.97 17.11 -7.25
N PRO A 468 -12.80 18.14 -7.45
CA PRO A 468 -13.66 18.25 -8.63
C PRO A 468 -12.85 18.66 -9.88
N VAL A 469 -11.68 18.06 -10.07
CA VAL A 469 -10.75 18.35 -11.18
C VAL A 469 -10.39 17.03 -11.84
N ALA A 470 -10.70 16.92 -13.13
CA ALA A 470 -10.33 15.79 -13.97
C ALA A 470 -9.91 16.28 -15.36
N PHE A 471 -9.03 15.52 -16.00
CA PHE A 471 -8.56 15.80 -17.34
C PHE A 471 -8.34 14.52 -18.14
N ARG A 472 -8.28 14.63 -19.47
CA ARG A 472 -7.98 13.54 -20.38
C ARG A 472 -6.83 13.93 -21.30
N CYS A 473 -5.90 13.01 -21.49
CA CYS A 473 -4.86 13.07 -22.52
C CYS A 473 -5.25 12.08 -23.63
N ALA A 474 -5.39 12.56 -24.86
CA ALA A 474 -5.80 11.74 -26.00
C ALA A 474 -4.73 10.72 -26.40
N THR A 475 -3.47 11.15 -26.38
CA THR A 475 -2.25 10.35 -26.52
C THR A 475 -1.29 10.72 -25.39
N ASP A 476 -0.22 9.95 -25.24
CA ASP A 476 0.85 10.25 -24.28
C ASP A 476 1.45 11.64 -24.56
N GLY A 477 1.67 12.42 -23.50
CA GLY A 477 2.20 13.79 -23.59
C GLY A 477 1.24 14.84 -24.17
N ALA A 478 0.06 14.46 -24.65
CA ALA A 478 -0.88 15.40 -25.26
C ALA A 478 -1.43 16.41 -24.24
N ARG A 479 -1.74 17.62 -24.74
CA ARG A 479 -2.40 18.69 -23.98
C ARG A 479 -3.63 18.15 -23.23
N PRO A 480 -3.74 18.37 -21.91
CA PRO A 480 -4.85 17.85 -21.13
C PRO A 480 -6.15 18.61 -21.41
N VAL A 481 -7.21 17.88 -21.72
CA VAL A 481 -8.56 18.44 -21.91
C VAL A 481 -9.40 18.19 -20.67
N SER A 482 -10.06 19.23 -20.16
CA SER A 482 -10.99 19.11 -19.03
C SER A 482 -12.10 18.12 -19.33
N VAL A 483 -12.40 17.24 -18.38
CA VAL A 483 -13.57 16.36 -18.46
C VAL A 483 -14.40 16.47 -17.18
N PRO A 484 -15.71 16.20 -17.23
CA PRO A 484 -16.53 16.19 -16.03
C PRO A 484 -15.99 15.19 -14.99
N TYR A 485 -15.95 15.62 -13.74
CA TYR A 485 -15.65 14.73 -12.63
C TYR A 485 -16.87 13.84 -12.30
N LEU A 486 -16.75 12.53 -12.53
CA LEU A 486 -17.87 11.57 -12.46
C LEU A 486 -18.37 11.30 -11.02
N GLY A 487 -17.59 11.58 -9.98
CA GLY A 487 -18.07 11.42 -8.60
C GLY A 487 -19.21 12.37 -8.23
N SER A 488 -19.33 13.51 -8.95
CA SER A 488 -20.46 14.44 -8.78
C SER A 488 -21.81 13.84 -9.23
N LEU A 489 -21.82 12.97 -10.25
CA LEU A 489 -23.03 12.32 -10.74
C LEU A 489 -23.55 11.29 -9.73
N ARG A 490 -22.66 10.45 -9.17
CA ARG A 490 -23.02 9.47 -8.13
C ARG A 490 -23.48 10.13 -6.83
N PHE A 491 -22.88 11.25 -6.44
CA PHE A 491 -23.32 12.01 -5.26
C PHE A 491 -24.69 12.67 -5.49
N ARG A 492 -24.92 13.25 -6.68
CA ARG A 492 -26.23 13.81 -7.08
C ARG A 492 -27.32 12.74 -7.16
N LEU A 493 -27.03 11.57 -7.74
CA LEU A 493 -27.93 10.41 -7.76
C LEU A 493 -28.24 9.90 -6.36
N ARG A 494 -27.24 9.73 -5.48
CA ARG A 494 -27.47 9.34 -4.07
C ARG A 494 -28.31 10.35 -3.31
N ARG A 495 -28.10 11.66 -3.49
CA ARG A 495 -28.93 12.72 -2.89
C ARG A 495 -30.35 12.73 -3.46
N ALA A 496 -30.51 12.53 -4.77
CA ALA A 496 -31.82 12.47 -5.41
C ALA A 496 -32.63 11.24 -4.96
N VAL A 497 -31.98 10.08 -4.84
CA VAL A 497 -32.58 8.86 -4.29
C VAL A 497 -32.92 9.05 -2.81
N ALA A 498 -32.00 9.60 -2.00
CA ALA A 498 -32.27 9.86 -0.59
C ALA A 498 -33.43 10.85 -0.38
N ARG A 499 -33.60 11.87 -1.24
CA ARG A 499 -34.73 12.82 -1.20
C ARG A 499 -36.05 12.24 -1.69
N ARG A 500 -36.04 11.13 -2.44
CA ARG A 500 -37.24 10.47 -3.00
C ARG A 500 -37.72 9.26 -2.22
N VAL A 501 -37.00 8.81 -1.19
CA VAL A 501 -37.44 7.70 -0.32
C VAL A 501 -38.22 8.28 0.86
N PRO A 502 -39.56 8.04 0.95
CA PRO A 502 -40.38 8.43 2.09
C PRO A 502 -39.82 7.88 3.40
N GLU A 503 -39.98 8.64 4.48
CA GLU A 503 -39.46 8.29 5.81
C GLU A 503 -40.02 6.95 6.35
N SER A 504 -41.21 6.56 5.87
CA SER A 504 -41.84 5.27 6.15
C SER A 504 -41.05 4.06 5.63
N ILE A 505 -40.37 4.18 4.48
CA ILE A 505 -39.56 3.10 3.90
C ILE A 505 -38.19 2.98 4.59
N ARG A 506 -37.65 4.09 5.12
CA ARG A 506 -36.37 4.08 5.86
C ARG A 506 -36.44 3.31 7.19
N ARG A 507 -37.62 3.19 7.80
CA ARG A 507 -37.81 2.40 9.03
C ARG A 507 -37.89 0.89 8.77
N VAL A 508 -38.32 0.47 7.59
CA VAL A 508 -38.45 -0.96 7.23
C VAL A 508 -37.08 -1.59 6.91
N ILE A 509 -36.12 -0.81 6.41
CA ILE A 509 -34.77 -1.27 6.07
C ILE A 509 -33.84 -1.36 7.31
N ARG A 510 -34.31 -0.90 8.49
CA ARG A 510 -33.54 -0.89 9.75
C ARG A 510 -34.00 -1.95 10.77
N ARG A 511 -34.84 -2.89 10.37
CA ARG A 511 -35.20 -4.06 11.20
C ARG A 511 -34.54 -5.32 10.67
#